data_AF-A0A3P1T8E5-F1
#
_entry.id   AF-A0A3P1T8E5-F1
#
_cell.length_a   1.000
_cell.length_b   1.000
_cell.length_c   1.000
_cell.angle_alpha   90.00
_cell.angle_beta   90.00
_cell.angle_gamma   90.00
#
_symmetry.space_group_name_H-M   'P 1'
#
loop_
_entity.id
_entity.type
_entity.pdbx_description
1 polymer ?
#
loop_
_entity_poly.entity_id
_entity_poly.type
_entity_poly.pdbx_seq_one_letter_code
_entity_poly.pdbx_strand_id
1 'polypeptide(L)'
;MLDPMAHRDQDVHLKALEHHRLVDWIEYGRYVTRTKTALLATSDHAGPPQPVLADWPVKVRDAHDNLVEDARFIVKYLHVEEKGSNVNVASHLLLDVLEQNIDAAMVISNDSDLAWPVSQARKRVPVATVSPRNKVTAGALQGSPTDGAGRHWWWKIQKQIYQACQLPDPCGNQRKPRGW
;
A
#
# COMPACT_ATOMS: atom_id res chain seq x y z
N MET A 1 12.96 -11.21 5.30
CA MET A 1 13.15 -12.32 4.34
C MET A 1 11.91 -12.35 3.46
N LEU A 2 12.05 -12.15 2.14
CA LEU A 2 10.91 -12.24 1.21
C LEU A 2 10.37 -13.67 1.30
N ASP A 3 9.11 -13.84 1.69
CA ASP A 3 8.47 -15.15 1.73
C ASP A 3 8.39 -15.71 0.30
N PRO A 4 9.12 -16.80 -0.03
CA PRO A 4 9.15 -17.34 -1.38
C PRO A 4 7.77 -17.88 -1.83
N MET A 5 6.85 -18.14 -0.91
CA MET A 5 5.50 -18.61 -1.23
C MET A 5 4.52 -17.46 -1.54
N ALA A 6 4.83 -16.22 -1.14
CA ALA A 6 3.92 -15.08 -1.27
C ALA A 6 3.47 -14.82 -2.73
N HIS A 7 4.36 -15.00 -3.70
CA HIS A 7 4.03 -14.84 -5.12
C HIS A 7 3.07 -15.92 -5.63
N ARG A 8 3.27 -17.17 -5.19
CA ARG A 8 2.41 -18.29 -5.57
C ARG A 8 1.03 -18.13 -4.98
N ASP A 9 0.98 -17.77 -3.71
CA ASP A 9 -0.25 -17.52 -2.97
C ASP A 9 -1.08 -16.38 -3.60
N GLN A 10 -0.41 -15.29 -4.02
CA GLN A 10 -1.04 -14.21 -4.77
C GLN A 10 -1.58 -14.67 -6.14
N ASP A 11 -0.79 -15.42 -6.90
CA ASP A 11 -1.20 -15.95 -8.22
C ASP A 11 -2.44 -16.85 -8.13
N VAL A 12 -2.49 -17.73 -7.12
CA VAL A 12 -3.68 -18.56 -6.83
C VAL A 12 -4.91 -17.69 -6.57
N HIS A 13 -4.76 -16.60 -5.80
CA HIS A 13 -5.87 -15.69 -5.51
C HIS A 13 -6.36 -14.93 -6.75
N LEU A 14 -5.45 -14.39 -7.57
CA LEU A 14 -5.82 -13.67 -8.80
C LEU A 14 -6.57 -14.59 -9.78
N LYS A 15 -6.08 -15.82 -9.99
CA LYS A 15 -6.76 -16.83 -10.81
C LYS A 15 -8.14 -17.19 -10.28
N ALA A 16 -8.31 -17.22 -8.96
CA ALA A 16 -9.60 -17.49 -8.33
C ALA A 16 -10.60 -16.34 -8.56
N LEU A 17 -10.14 -15.08 -8.49
CA LEU A 17 -10.96 -13.90 -8.81
C LEU A 17 -11.42 -13.88 -10.27
N GLU A 18 -10.50 -14.17 -11.20
CA GLU A 18 -10.80 -14.25 -12.63
C GLU A 18 -11.79 -15.39 -12.95
N HIS A 19 -11.59 -16.56 -12.34
CA HIS A 19 -12.45 -17.73 -12.58
C HIS A 19 -13.92 -17.46 -12.22
N HIS A 20 -14.17 -16.80 -11.10
CA HIS A 20 -15.53 -16.44 -10.67
C HIS A 20 -16.06 -15.14 -11.28
N ARG A 21 -15.27 -14.46 -12.14
CA ARG A 21 -15.63 -13.18 -12.77
C ARG A 21 -16.09 -12.13 -11.73
N LEU A 22 -15.38 -12.06 -10.60
CA LEU A 22 -15.70 -11.11 -9.53
C LEU A 22 -15.10 -9.72 -9.75
N VAL A 23 -14.24 -9.59 -10.76
CA VAL A 23 -13.53 -8.37 -11.10
C VAL A 23 -13.58 -8.17 -12.61
N ASP A 24 -13.84 -6.95 -13.03
CA ASP A 24 -13.82 -6.56 -14.45
C ASP A 24 -12.39 -6.26 -14.93
N TRP A 25 -11.53 -5.81 -14.00
CA TRP A 25 -10.14 -5.43 -14.28
C TRP A 25 -9.21 -5.80 -13.14
N ILE A 26 -8.02 -6.30 -13.49
CA ILE A 26 -6.91 -6.54 -12.56
C ILE A 26 -5.71 -5.77 -13.07
N GLU A 27 -5.24 -4.81 -12.27
CA GLU A 27 -4.04 -4.06 -12.55
C GLU A 27 -2.82 -4.71 -11.89
N TYR A 28 -1.82 -5.05 -12.70
CA TYR A 28 -0.60 -5.67 -12.21
C TYR A 28 0.44 -4.62 -11.82
N GLY A 29 0.82 -4.62 -10.54
CA GLY A 29 1.81 -3.68 -10.02
C GLY A 29 3.18 -3.83 -10.70
N ARG A 30 3.85 -2.69 -10.93
CA ARG A 30 5.21 -2.69 -11.47
C ARG A 30 6.22 -2.61 -10.34
N TYR A 31 7.03 -3.64 -10.18
CA TYR A 31 8.10 -3.65 -9.19
C TYR A 31 9.42 -3.21 -9.80
N VAL A 32 10.10 -2.29 -9.14
CA VAL A 32 11.44 -1.83 -9.53
C VAL A 32 12.42 -2.25 -8.45
N THR A 33 13.41 -3.02 -8.87
CA THR A 33 14.53 -3.43 -8.03
C THR A 33 15.76 -2.62 -8.40
N ARG A 34 16.38 -1.98 -7.40
CA ARG A 34 17.60 -1.17 -7.61
C ARG A 34 18.47 -1.18 -6.36
N THR A 35 19.76 -0.95 -6.57
CA THR A 35 20.66 -0.64 -5.45
C THR A 35 20.45 0.81 -5.05
N LYS A 36 20.14 1.07 -3.78
CA LYS A 36 20.12 2.41 -3.20
C LYS A 36 21.29 2.58 -2.23
N THR A 37 21.70 3.81 -2.03
CA THR A 37 22.74 4.21 -1.07
C THR A 37 22.10 5.14 -0.05
N ALA A 38 22.25 4.87 1.24
CA ALA A 38 21.69 5.71 2.32
C ALA A 38 22.57 5.64 3.58
N LEU A 39 22.32 6.54 4.54
CA LEU A 39 22.95 6.46 5.86
C LEU A 39 22.50 5.19 6.59
N LEU A 40 23.45 4.52 7.25
CA LEU A 40 23.15 3.48 8.23
C LEU A 40 22.43 4.15 9.41
N ALA A 41 21.32 3.56 9.85
CA ALA A 41 20.52 4.08 10.94
C ALA A 41 20.05 2.98 11.88
N THR A 42 19.87 3.29 13.17
CA THR A 42 19.08 2.46 14.08
C THR A 42 17.61 2.84 13.98
N SER A 43 16.71 1.86 14.13
CA SER A 43 15.28 2.10 14.19
C SER A 43 14.71 1.50 15.47
N ASP A 44 14.51 2.34 16.47
CA ASP A 44 14.11 1.91 17.81
C ASP A 44 12.57 1.99 17.93
N HIS A 45 11.86 1.45 16.94
CA HIS A 45 10.40 1.25 16.84
C HIS A 45 9.42 2.41 17.20
N ALA A 46 9.89 3.59 17.64
CA ALA A 46 9.06 4.66 18.18
C ALA A 46 9.52 6.09 17.79
N GLY A 47 10.40 6.24 16.79
CA GLY A 47 10.90 7.54 16.36
C GLY A 47 11.46 7.57 14.95
N PRO A 48 11.79 8.76 14.43
CA PRO A 48 12.48 8.89 13.15
C PRO A 48 13.83 8.16 13.21
N PRO A 49 14.26 7.50 12.11
CA PRO A 49 15.51 6.77 12.07
C PRO A 49 16.69 7.69 12.42
N GLN A 50 17.57 7.23 13.32
CA GLN A 50 18.75 8.00 13.75
C GLN A 50 20.00 7.45 13.08
N PRO A 51 20.84 8.31 12.45
CA PRO A 51 22.09 7.86 11.86
C PRO A 51 23.00 7.19 12.89
N VAL A 52 23.62 6.08 12.50
CA VAL A 52 24.64 5.41 13.31
C VAL A 52 25.94 6.20 13.23
N LEU A 53 26.43 6.62 14.39
CA LEU A 53 27.77 7.20 14.56
C LEU A 53 28.79 6.09 14.80
N ALA A 54 30.05 6.35 14.47
CA ALA A 54 31.14 5.42 14.70
C ALA A 54 31.35 5.13 16.19
N ASP A 55 31.15 3.88 16.57
CA ASP A 55 31.43 3.38 17.91
C ASP A 55 31.93 1.94 17.87
N TRP A 56 32.53 1.46 18.96
CA TRP A 56 32.99 0.07 19.04
C TRP A 56 31.83 -0.90 18.73
N PRO A 57 32.07 -1.93 17.90
CA PRO A 57 33.37 -2.47 17.52
C PRO A 57 34.08 -1.80 16.32
N VAL A 58 33.51 -0.76 15.70
CA VAL A 58 34.06 -0.12 14.50
C VAL A 58 34.23 1.39 14.70
N LYS A 59 35.47 1.84 14.92
CA LYS A 59 35.87 3.26 14.92
C LYS A 59 36.50 3.65 13.58
N VAL A 60 36.42 4.94 13.23
CA VAL A 60 37.00 5.51 12.00
C VAL A 60 38.15 6.47 12.38
N ARG A 61 39.23 6.44 11.61
CA ARG A 61 40.34 7.40 11.72
C ARG A 61 40.56 8.14 10.42
N ASP A 62 41.01 9.39 10.50
CA ASP A 62 41.38 10.18 9.33
C ASP A 62 42.80 9.82 8.82
N ALA A 63 43.26 10.53 7.79
CA ALA A 63 44.58 10.31 7.20
C ALA A 63 45.76 10.64 8.14
N HIS A 64 45.50 11.33 9.26
CA HIS A 64 46.49 11.70 10.28
C HIS A 64 46.39 10.83 11.54
N ASP A 65 45.65 9.71 11.47
CA ASP A 65 45.43 8.78 12.59
C ASP A 65 44.59 9.35 13.75
N ASN A 66 43.90 10.47 13.54
CA ASN A 66 42.96 11.02 14.52
C ASN A 66 41.63 10.26 14.47
N LEU A 67 41.01 10.03 15.63
CA LEU A 67 39.67 9.44 15.69
C LEU A 67 38.62 10.42 15.15
N VAL A 68 37.69 9.92 14.34
CA VAL A 68 36.55 10.69 13.83
C VAL A 68 35.29 10.25 14.59
N GLU A 69 35.01 10.93 15.70
CA GLU A 69 33.93 10.55 16.64
C GLU A 69 32.52 10.70 16.05
N ASP A 70 32.34 11.60 15.09
CA ASP A 70 31.05 11.86 14.43
C ASP A 70 30.93 11.17 13.06
N ALA A 71 31.85 10.25 12.75
CA ALA A 71 31.83 9.50 11.49
C ALA A 71 30.50 8.75 11.33
N ARG A 72 29.95 8.80 10.12
CA ARG A 72 28.71 8.13 9.74
C ARG A 72 28.97 7.12 8.64
N PHE A 73 28.17 6.05 8.65
CA PHE A 73 28.29 4.99 7.66
C PHE A 73 27.27 5.17 6.55
N ILE A 74 27.72 5.00 5.31
CA ILE A 74 26.88 4.93 4.13
C ILE A 74 26.82 3.47 3.67
N VAL A 75 25.60 2.94 3.48
CA VAL A 75 25.38 1.57 3.04
C VAL A 75 24.72 1.51 1.68
N LYS A 76 25.15 0.55 0.86
CA LYS A 76 24.43 0.13 -0.34
C LYS A 76 23.54 -1.06 0.01
N TYR A 77 22.27 -0.98 -0.34
CA TYR A 77 21.31 -2.04 -0.08
C TYR A 77 20.39 -2.29 -1.28
N LEU A 78 19.89 -3.52 -1.37
CA LEU A 78 18.87 -3.89 -2.33
C LEU A 78 17.54 -3.27 -1.92
N HIS A 79 16.97 -2.43 -2.78
CA HIS A 79 15.67 -1.82 -2.55
C HIS A 79 14.69 -2.30 -3.62
N VAL A 80 13.59 -2.90 -3.15
CA VAL A 80 12.46 -3.29 -3.98
C VAL A 80 11.32 -2.34 -3.66
N GLU A 81 10.74 -1.74 -4.69
CA GLU A 81 9.68 -0.75 -4.57
C GLU A 81 8.57 -1.06 -5.58
N GLU A 82 7.33 -1.08 -5.12
CA GLU A 82 6.16 -1.10 -6.01
C GLU A 82 5.91 0.30 -6.54
N LYS A 83 5.57 0.40 -7.82
CA LYS A 83 5.30 1.65 -8.52
C LYS A 83 4.02 1.53 -9.31
N GLY A 84 3.17 2.56 -9.18
CA GLY A 84 2.05 2.81 -10.08
C GLY A 84 0.68 2.48 -9.51
N SER A 85 0.57 1.66 -8.46
CA SER A 85 -0.73 1.30 -7.86
C SER A 85 -1.65 2.49 -7.57
N ASN A 86 -1.16 3.49 -6.83
CA ASN A 86 -1.93 4.69 -6.49
C ASN A 86 -2.35 5.49 -7.74
N VAL A 87 -1.46 5.57 -8.74
CA VAL A 87 -1.74 6.27 -10.01
C VAL A 87 -2.83 5.53 -10.77
N ASN A 88 -2.73 4.21 -10.90
CA ASN A 88 -3.69 3.42 -11.65
C ASN A 88 -5.08 3.45 -11.00
N VAL A 89 -5.17 3.26 -9.67
CA VAL A 89 -6.44 3.37 -8.93
C VAL A 89 -7.06 4.76 -9.09
N ALA A 90 -6.25 5.82 -8.97
CA ALA A 90 -6.72 7.19 -9.16
C ALA A 90 -7.22 7.44 -10.59
N SER A 91 -6.49 6.95 -11.60
CA SER A 91 -6.83 7.10 -13.00
C SER A 91 -8.15 6.41 -13.34
N HIS A 92 -8.33 5.13 -12.97
CA HIS A 92 -9.59 4.42 -13.21
C HIS A 92 -10.77 5.14 -12.54
N LEU A 93 -10.64 5.50 -11.26
CA LEU A 93 -11.70 6.24 -10.54
C LEU A 93 -12.10 7.52 -11.27
N LEU A 94 -11.12 8.31 -11.71
CA LEU A 94 -11.41 9.59 -12.36
C LEU A 94 -11.95 9.40 -13.78
N LEU A 95 -11.46 8.43 -14.54
CA LEU A 95 -11.99 8.11 -15.86
C LEU A 95 -13.47 7.71 -15.76
N ASP A 96 -13.81 6.75 -14.90
CA ASP A 96 -15.18 6.26 -14.74
C ASP A 96 -16.14 7.38 -14.30
N VAL A 97 -15.70 8.25 -13.40
CA VAL A 97 -16.52 9.38 -12.92
C VAL A 97 -16.67 10.47 -13.99
N LEU A 98 -15.60 10.81 -14.71
CA LEU A 98 -15.61 11.90 -15.69
C LEU A 98 -16.35 11.51 -16.98
N GLU A 99 -16.26 10.23 -17.36
CA GLU A 99 -16.99 9.66 -18.50
C GLU A 99 -18.44 9.31 -18.15
N GLN A 100 -18.84 9.47 -16.88
CA GLN A 100 -20.18 9.14 -16.38
C GLN A 100 -20.54 7.65 -16.53
N ASN A 101 -19.53 6.78 -16.46
CA ASN A 101 -19.72 5.32 -16.50
C ASN A 101 -20.28 4.76 -15.17
N ILE A 102 -20.20 5.53 -14.09
CA ILE A 102 -20.68 5.16 -12.76
C ILE A 102 -21.46 6.30 -12.08
N ASP A 103 -22.47 5.94 -11.29
CA ASP A 103 -23.28 6.89 -10.51
C ASP A 103 -22.76 7.09 -9.07
N ALA A 104 -21.88 6.20 -8.60
CA ALA A 104 -21.24 6.25 -7.29
C ALA A 104 -19.97 5.40 -7.30
N ALA A 105 -19.02 5.70 -6.41
CA ALA A 105 -17.78 4.96 -6.28
C ALA A 105 -17.53 4.49 -4.84
N MET A 106 -16.86 3.35 -4.69
CA MET A 106 -16.33 2.87 -3.41
C MET A 106 -14.86 2.53 -3.56
N VAL A 107 -14.01 3.25 -2.84
CA VAL A 107 -12.55 3.06 -2.88
C VAL A 107 -12.10 2.32 -1.63
N ILE A 108 -11.62 1.08 -1.80
CA ILE A 108 -11.10 0.27 -0.70
C ILE A 108 -9.59 0.52 -0.58
N SER A 109 -9.21 1.53 0.19
CA SER A 109 -7.81 1.87 0.47
C SER A 109 -7.69 2.68 1.76
N ASN A 110 -6.49 2.67 2.34
CA ASN A 110 -6.12 3.59 3.43
C ASN A 110 -4.84 4.38 3.09
N ASP A 111 -4.54 4.52 1.80
CA ASP A 111 -3.42 5.31 1.30
C ASP A 111 -3.84 6.78 1.12
N SER A 112 -3.16 7.68 1.82
CA SER A 112 -3.44 9.12 1.75
C SER A 112 -3.09 9.75 0.40
N ASP A 113 -2.27 9.11 -0.43
CA ASP A 113 -1.92 9.63 -1.76
C ASP A 113 -3.16 9.71 -2.67
N LEU A 114 -4.22 8.95 -2.37
CA LEU A 114 -5.50 8.99 -3.08
C LEU A 114 -6.42 10.14 -2.64
N ALA A 115 -6.02 10.99 -1.69
CA ALA A 115 -6.85 12.07 -1.17
C ALA A 115 -7.35 13.03 -2.26
N TRP A 116 -6.44 13.47 -3.14
CA TRP A 116 -6.80 14.37 -4.22
C TRP A 116 -7.77 13.75 -5.24
N PRO A 117 -7.50 12.59 -5.86
CA PRO A 117 -8.43 11.99 -6.82
C PRO A 117 -9.79 11.68 -6.19
N VAL A 118 -9.82 11.18 -4.94
CA VAL A 118 -11.07 11.01 -4.20
C VAL A 118 -11.82 12.33 -4.05
N SER A 119 -11.15 13.42 -3.67
CA SER A 119 -11.78 14.75 -3.55
C SER A 119 -12.38 15.24 -4.87
N GLN A 120 -11.76 14.93 -6.01
CA GLN A 120 -12.28 15.32 -7.33
C GLN A 120 -13.47 14.47 -7.77
N ALA A 121 -13.47 13.17 -7.43
CA ALA A 121 -14.61 12.29 -7.66
C ALA A 121 -15.84 12.73 -6.83
N ARG A 122 -15.64 13.11 -5.56
CA ARG A 122 -16.71 13.60 -4.67
C ARG A 122 -17.50 14.78 -5.21
N LYS A 123 -16.87 15.63 -6.01
CA LYS A 123 -17.54 16.77 -6.66
C LYS A 123 -18.65 16.36 -7.63
N ARG A 124 -18.66 15.10 -8.08
CA ARG A 124 -19.49 14.62 -9.20
C ARG A 124 -20.41 13.48 -8.80
N VAL A 125 -19.91 12.52 -8.02
CA VAL A 125 -20.69 11.35 -7.59
C VAL A 125 -20.51 11.11 -6.09
N PRO A 126 -21.47 10.46 -5.41
CA PRO A 126 -21.25 9.90 -4.08
C PRO A 126 -20.03 8.97 -4.08
N VAL A 127 -19.20 9.10 -3.06
CA VAL A 127 -17.97 8.31 -2.89
C VAL A 127 -17.86 7.80 -1.47
N ALA A 128 -17.70 6.50 -1.35
CA ALA A 128 -17.32 5.82 -0.12
C ALA A 128 -15.81 5.55 -0.10
N THR A 129 -15.17 5.68 1.06
CA THR A 129 -13.81 5.15 1.23
C THR A 129 -13.76 4.17 2.39
N VAL A 130 -13.14 3.01 2.14
CA VAL A 130 -13.17 1.87 3.04
C VAL A 130 -11.74 1.47 3.38
N SER A 131 -11.39 1.54 4.66
CA SER A 131 -10.07 1.08 5.11
C SER A 131 -10.08 -0.45 5.26
N PRO A 132 -9.18 -1.17 4.56
CA PRO A 132 -9.05 -2.63 4.72
C PRO A 132 -8.31 -3.01 6.02
N ARG A 133 -7.65 -2.07 6.69
CA ARG A 133 -6.85 -2.35 7.89
C ARG A 133 -7.64 -2.06 9.17
N ASN A 134 -7.22 -2.68 10.27
CA ASN A 134 -7.75 -2.37 11.61
C ASN A 134 -7.29 -0.99 12.13
N LYS A 135 -7.13 0.02 11.28
CA LYS A 135 -6.73 1.40 11.61
C LYS A 135 -7.86 2.38 11.28
N VAL A 136 -7.85 3.54 11.92
CA VAL A 136 -8.76 4.65 11.56
C VAL A 136 -8.52 5.03 10.10
N THR A 137 -9.60 5.27 9.35
CA THR A 137 -9.50 5.76 7.97
C THR A 137 -8.63 7.02 7.95
N ALA A 138 -7.67 7.08 7.03
CA ALA A 138 -6.77 8.22 6.92
C ALA A 138 -7.58 9.53 6.81
N GLY A 139 -7.26 10.52 7.66
CA GLY A 139 -8.02 11.78 7.71
C GLY A 139 -8.04 12.51 6.36
N ALA A 140 -6.99 12.38 5.55
CA ALA A 140 -6.94 12.92 4.19
C ALA A 140 -7.92 12.25 3.22
N LEU A 141 -8.37 11.02 3.51
CA LEU A 141 -9.45 10.36 2.77
C LEU A 141 -10.83 10.71 3.34
N GLN A 142 -10.90 11.36 4.50
CA GLN A 142 -12.13 11.91 5.07
C GLN A 142 -12.45 13.28 4.47
N GLY A 143 -13.72 13.64 4.49
CA GLY A 143 -14.27 14.90 3.98
C GLY A 143 -15.59 15.19 4.71
N SER A 144 -16.47 15.99 4.13
CA SER A 144 -17.85 16.12 4.60
C SER A 144 -18.78 15.16 3.86
N PRO A 145 -19.77 14.54 4.55
CA PRO A 145 -20.86 13.83 3.88
C PRO A 145 -21.61 14.67 2.85
N THR A 146 -21.56 16.00 2.96
CA THR A 146 -22.25 16.97 2.09
C THR A 146 -21.35 17.64 1.06
N ASP A 147 -20.07 17.27 0.98
CA ASP A 147 -19.18 17.83 -0.07
C ASP A 147 -19.70 17.48 -1.46
N GLY A 148 -19.60 18.40 -2.42
CA GLY A 148 -19.87 18.08 -3.83
C GLY A 148 -21.24 17.44 -4.07
N ALA A 149 -21.26 16.22 -4.61
CA ALA A 149 -22.47 15.44 -4.87
C ALA A 149 -23.15 14.90 -3.61
N GLY A 150 -22.46 14.94 -2.46
CA GLY A 150 -22.94 14.50 -1.17
C GLY A 150 -23.08 12.98 -1.05
N ARG A 151 -23.59 12.55 0.11
CA ARG A 151 -23.75 11.14 0.52
C ARG A 151 -22.42 10.38 0.59
N HIS A 152 -21.35 11.09 0.94
CA HIS A 152 -20.06 10.47 1.23
C HIS A 152 -20.06 9.77 2.58
N TRP A 153 -19.44 8.61 2.65
CA TRP A 153 -19.28 7.88 3.90
C TRP A 153 -17.95 7.15 3.97
N TRP A 154 -17.58 6.78 5.19
CA TRP A 154 -16.32 6.13 5.51
C TRP A 154 -16.58 4.91 6.36
N TRP A 155 -15.94 3.82 6.00
CA TRP A 155 -16.06 2.59 6.76
C TRP A 155 -14.73 1.88 6.90
N LYS A 156 -14.74 0.87 7.76
CA LYS A 156 -13.60 0.05 8.08
C LYS A 156 -14.06 -1.39 8.10
N ILE A 157 -13.37 -2.22 7.34
CA ILE A 157 -13.72 -3.64 7.26
C ILE A 157 -13.36 -4.31 8.58
N GLN A 158 -14.33 -4.99 9.16
CA GLN A 158 -14.15 -5.76 10.39
C GLN A 158 -13.62 -7.17 10.07
N LYS A 159 -12.88 -7.78 10.99
CA LYS A 159 -12.33 -9.13 10.83
C LYS A 159 -13.41 -10.16 10.50
N GLN A 160 -14.59 -10.02 11.10
CA GLN A 160 -15.74 -10.90 10.89
C GLN A 160 -16.21 -10.89 9.44
N ILE A 161 -16.19 -9.72 8.78
CA ILE A 161 -16.58 -9.58 7.37
C ILE A 161 -15.58 -10.31 6.48
N TYR A 162 -14.28 -10.18 6.73
CA TYR A 162 -13.28 -10.96 6.00
C TYR A 162 -13.55 -12.47 6.14
N GLN A 163 -13.81 -12.95 7.35
CA GLN A 163 -14.06 -14.38 7.59
C GLN A 163 -15.35 -14.89 6.93
N ALA A 164 -16.38 -14.06 6.86
CA ALA A 164 -17.67 -14.42 6.28
C ALA A 164 -17.70 -14.32 4.74
N CYS A 165 -16.88 -13.46 4.14
CA CYS A 165 -16.88 -13.17 2.70
C CYS A 165 -15.66 -13.77 1.99
N GLN A 166 -15.37 -15.05 2.23
CA GLN A 166 -14.31 -15.78 1.54
C GLN A 166 -14.81 -16.39 0.23
N LEU A 167 -13.90 -16.54 -0.74
CA LEU A 167 -14.15 -17.39 -1.91
C LEU A 167 -14.40 -18.84 -1.46
N PRO A 168 -15.20 -19.62 -2.22
CA PRO A 168 -15.32 -21.05 -1.96
C PRO A 168 -13.96 -21.74 -2.05
N ASP A 169 -13.76 -22.82 -1.31
CA ASP A 169 -12.58 -23.67 -1.40
C ASP A 169 -13.01 -25.12 -1.73
N PRO A 170 -12.74 -25.63 -2.95
CA PRO A 170 -11.99 -24.99 -4.03
C PRO A 170 -12.78 -23.88 -4.76
N CYS A 171 -12.03 -22.94 -5.34
CA CYS A 171 -12.49 -21.88 -6.22
C CYS A 171 -12.13 -22.25 -7.67
N GLY A 172 -13.02 -22.98 -8.35
CA GLY A 172 -12.68 -23.67 -9.61
C GLY A 172 -11.56 -24.70 -9.41
N ASN A 173 -10.45 -24.55 -10.14
CA ASN A 173 -9.26 -25.40 -9.99
C ASN A 173 -8.27 -24.88 -8.93
N GLN A 174 -8.55 -23.75 -8.30
CA GLN A 174 -7.69 -23.15 -7.27
C GLN A 174 -8.12 -23.63 -5.88
N ARG A 175 -7.16 -24.07 -5.05
CA ARG A 175 -7.40 -24.39 -3.64
C ARG A 175 -6.76 -23.34 -2.75
N LYS A 176 -7.37 -23.11 -1.59
CA LYS A 176 -6.82 -22.16 -0.61
C LYS A 176 -5.41 -22.60 -0.18
N PRO A 177 -4.38 -21.73 -0.25
CA PRO A 177 -3.04 -22.05 0.21
C PRO A 177 -3.00 -22.43 1.69
N ARG A 178 -2.07 -23.31 2.05
CA ARG A 178 -1.92 -23.80 3.42
C ARG A 178 -1.43 -22.66 4.33
N GLY A 179 -2.22 -22.29 5.34
CA GLY A 179 -1.89 -21.22 6.30
C GLY A 179 -2.66 -19.93 6.09
N TRP A 180 -3.49 -19.84 5.05
CA TRP A 180 -4.46 -18.77 4.83
C TRP A 180 -5.77 -18.98 5.59
#